data_AF-A0A9Q1CRD3-F1
#
_entry.id   AF-A0A9Q1CRD3-F1
#
_cell.length_a   1.000
_cell.length_b   1.000
_cell.length_c   1.000
_cell.angle_alpha   90.00
_cell.angle_beta   90.00
_cell.angle_gamma   90.00
#
_symmetry.space_group_name_H-M   'P 1'
#
loop_
_entity.id
_entity.type
_entity.pdbx_description
1 polymer ?
#
loop_
_entity_poly.entity_id
_entity_poly.type
_entity_poly.pdbx_seq_one_letter_code
_entity_poly.pdbx_strand_id
1 'polypeptide(L)'
;MRKDEIKRYVLEYLVDESILPSTVLETAITVPTDNTFELKRLEIEMNKEIRLKEIEREMQIMQMQKEKEEREMQREKEAREHEFRMKQLELGVIRGSDPKVGLDTGVFNISKHIKFVPKFQEDNVEKFFNHFEKLGEQLKWPRDKWSILI
;
A
#
# COMPACT_ATOMS: atom_id res chain seq x y z
N MET A 1 20.60 -36.19 55.40
CA MET A 1 19.45 -35.76 56.23
C MET A 1 18.81 -34.58 55.56
N ARG A 2 17.50 -34.65 55.29
CA ARG A 2 16.78 -33.57 54.59
C ARG A 2 16.56 -32.40 55.55
N LYS A 3 16.67 -31.17 55.06
CA LYS A 3 16.55 -29.93 55.85
C LYS A 3 15.26 -29.90 56.70
N ASP A 4 14.19 -30.49 56.20
CA ASP A 4 12.89 -30.53 56.88
C ASP A 4 12.83 -31.55 58.03
N GLU A 5 13.61 -32.63 57.96
CA GLU A 5 13.73 -33.61 59.05
C GLU A 5 14.46 -32.98 60.25
N ILE A 6 15.55 -32.24 59.98
CA ILE A 6 16.31 -31.53 61.03
C ILE A 6 15.44 -30.44 61.68
N LYS A 7 14.72 -29.66 60.87
CA LYS A 7 13.82 -28.61 61.39
C LYS A 7 12.74 -29.19 62.31
N ARG A 8 12.14 -30.33 61.96
CA ARG A 8 11.15 -30.99 62.83
C ARG A 8 11.77 -31.39 64.16
N TYR A 9 12.92 -32.06 64.13
CA TYR A 9 13.61 -32.50 65.34
C TYR A 9 13.98 -31.33 66.27
N VAL A 10 14.44 -30.21 65.69
CA VAL A 10 14.74 -28.99 66.45
C VAL A 10 13.49 -28.36 67.02
N LEU A 11 12.40 -28.28 66.26
CA LEU A 11 11.13 -27.72 66.75
C LEU A 11 10.51 -28.58 67.86
N GLU A 12 10.59 -29.90 67.75
CA GLU A 12 10.14 -30.85 68.78
C GLU A 12 10.92 -30.65 70.09
N TYR A 13 12.26 -30.60 70.00
CA TYR A 13 13.13 -30.34 71.15
C TYR A 13 12.84 -28.97 71.82
N LEU A 14 12.59 -27.92 71.03
CA LEU A 14 12.30 -26.58 71.57
C LEU A 14 10.91 -26.49 72.22
N VAL A 15 9.96 -27.33 71.80
CA VAL A 15 8.65 -27.45 72.43
C VAL A 15 8.75 -28.25 73.73
N ASP A 16 9.55 -29.33 73.75
CA ASP A 16 9.80 -30.14 74.95
C ASP A 16 10.49 -29.32 76.06
N GLU A 17 11.44 -28.45 75.68
CA GLU A 17 12.09 -27.50 76.61
C GLU A 17 11.17 -26.32 77.01
N SER A 18 9.89 -26.32 76.61
CA SER A 18 8.90 -25.25 76.88
C SER A 18 9.33 -23.85 76.40
N ILE A 19 10.29 -23.77 75.48
CA ILE A 19 10.78 -22.52 74.89
C ILE A 19 9.75 -21.97 73.90
N LEU A 20 9.03 -22.87 73.22
CA LEU A 20 7.97 -22.54 72.26
C LEU A 20 6.66 -23.27 72.62
N PRO A 21 5.49 -22.63 72.41
CA PRO A 21 4.20 -23.29 72.56
C PRO A 21 3.95 -24.31 71.43
N SER A 22 3.26 -25.41 71.75
CA SER A 22 2.94 -26.50 70.81
C SER A 22 2.15 -26.06 69.56
N THR A 23 1.47 -24.92 69.63
CA THR A 23 0.78 -24.26 68.49
C THR A 23 1.72 -23.96 67.31
N VAL A 24 3.03 -23.81 67.56
CA VAL A 24 4.03 -23.56 66.51
C VAL A 24 4.31 -24.80 65.66
N LEU A 25 4.20 -26.01 66.24
CA LEU A 25 4.33 -27.26 65.48
C LEU A 25 3.13 -27.45 64.53
N GLU A 26 1.92 -27.14 64.98
CA GLU A 26 0.71 -27.23 64.15
C GLU A 26 0.72 -26.26 62.97
N THR A 27 1.20 -25.03 63.19
CA THR A 27 1.32 -24.02 62.12
C THR A 27 2.46 -24.32 61.13
N ALA A 28 3.54 -24.98 61.56
CA ALA A 28 4.61 -25.43 60.67
C ALA A 28 4.21 -26.62 59.75
N ILE A 29 3.18 -27.38 60.14
CA ILE A 29 2.66 -28.51 59.35
C ILE A 29 1.67 -28.03 58.26
N THR A 30 1.01 -26.88 58.46
CA THR A 30 -0.11 -26.43 57.60
C THR A 30 0.29 -25.60 56.38
N VAL A 31 1.56 -25.22 56.22
CA VAL A 31 2.00 -24.46 55.04
C VAL A 31 2.89 -25.34 54.15
N PRO A 32 2.30 -26.11 53.21
CA PRO A 32 3.07 -26.78 52.17
C PRO A 32 3.64 -25.71 51.25
N THR A 33 4.90 -25.36 51.50
CA THR A 33 5.66 -24.34 50.77
C THR A 33 5.79 -24.71 49.29
N ASP A 34 5.70 -26.00 48.97
CA ASP A 34 5.78 -26.59 47.62
C ASP A 34 4.64 -26.13 46.69
N ASN A 35 3.40 -26.09 47.20
CA ASN A 35 2.23 -25.71 46.40
C ASN A 35 2.28 -24.24 45.95
N THR A 36 2.90 -23.37 46.73
CA THR A 36 2.97 -21.93 46.41
C THR A 36 3.91 -21.61 45.24
N PHE A 37 4.97 -22.39 45.08
CA PHE A 37 5.89 -22.22 43.95
C PHE A 37 5.30 -22.80 42.66
N GLU A 38 4.65 -23.96 42.74
CA GLU A 38 3.95 -24.57 41.60
C GLU A 38 2.80 -23.68 41.10
N LEU A 39 2.01 -23.10 42.01
CA LEU A 39 0.97 -22.11 41.68
C LEU A 39 1.54 -20.91 40.93
N LYS A 40 2.63 -20.32 41.42
CA LYS A 40 3.31 -19.19 40.75
C LYS A 40 3.87 -19.56 39.39
N ARG A 41 4.41 -20.78 39.24
CA ARG A 41 4.91 -21.26 37.94
C ARG A 41 3.78 -21.41 36.93
N LEU A 42 2.65 -21.99 37.35
CA LEU A 42 1.47 -22.16 36.52
C LEU A 42 0.86 -20.80 36.11
N GLU A 43 0.82 -19.84 37.03
CA GLU A 43 0.35 -18.48 36.77
C GLU A 43 1.25 -17.73 35.77
N ILE A 44 2.57 -17.88 35.90
CA ILE A 44 3.53 -17.32 34.93
C ILE A 44 3.32 -17.94 33.55
N GLU A 45 3.12 -19.25 33.47
CA GLU A 45 2.94 -19.94 32.19
C GLU A 45 1.62 -19.55 31.53
N MET A 46 0.54 -19.47 32.30
CA MET A 46 -0.75 -18.98 31.83
C MET A 46 -0.67 -17.53 31.35
N ASN A 47 0.06 -16.66 32.06
CA ASN A 47 0.25 -15.27 31.64
C ASN A 47 1.07 -15.15 30.34
N LYS A 48 2.06 -16.01 30.12
CA LYS A 48 2.77 -16.07 28.84
C LYS A 48 1.85 -16.50 27.71
N GLU A 49 1.04 -17.54 27.94
CA GLU A 49 0.09 -18.06 26.96
C GLU A 49 -0.94 -16.98 26.57
N ILE A 50 -1.48 -16.26 27.55
CA ILE A 50 -2.39 -15.13 27.30
C ILE A 50 -1.71 -14.06 26.45
N ARG A 51 -0.48 -13.68 26.81
CA ARG A 51 0.27 -12.65 26.10
C ARG A 51 0.63 -13.04 24.67
N LEU A 52 0.94 -14.31 24.43
CA LEU A 52 1.17 -14.83 23.08
C LEU A 52 -0.10 -14.78 22.25
N LYS A 53 -1.25 -15.18 22.81
CA LYS A 53 -2.55 -15.10 22.13
C LYS A 53 -2.98 -13.67 21.83
N GLU A 54 -2.65 -12.72 22.70
CA GLU A 54 -2.88 -11.30 22.45
C GLU A 54 -2.04 -10.80 21.27
N ILE A 55 -0.73 -11.09 21.26
CA ILE A 55 0.17 -10.71 20.16
C ILE A 55 -0.30 -11.33 18.83
N GLU A 56 -0.70 -12.60 18.84
CA GLU A 56 -1.22 -13.28 17.65
C GLU A 56 -2.50 -12.60 17.13
N ARG A 57 -3.44 -12.27 18.03
CA ARG A 57 -4.66 -11.55 17.67
C ARG A 57 -4.36 -10.16 17.10
N GLU A 58 -3.47 -9.41 17.74
CA GLU A 58 -3.04 -8.09 17.25
C GLU A 58 -2.42 -8.19 15.86
N MET A 59 -1.56 -9.19 15.63
CA MET A 59 -0.95 -9.43 14.33
C MET A 59 -2.01 -9.78 13.27
N GLN A 60 -3.00 -10.62 13.59
CA GLN A 60 -4.10 -10.94 12.68
C GLN A 60 -4.94 -9.70 12.33
N ILE A 61 -5.25 -8.86 13.32
CA ILE A 61 -5.98 -7.60 13.10
C ILE A 61 -5.16 -6.68 12.19
N MET A 62 -3.87 -6.53 12.44
CA MET A 62 -2.98 -5.70 11.64
C MET A 62 -2.87 -6.21 10.19
N GLN A 63 -2.74 -7.52 9.99
CA GLN A 63 -2.74 -8.13 8.66
C GLN A 63 -4.04 -7.86 7.90
N MET A 64 -5.18 -8.04 8.57
CA MET A 64 -6.50 -7.81 7.99
C MET A 64 -6.72 -6.33 7.63
N GLN A 65 -6.24 -5.40 8.46
CA GLN A 65 -6.28 -3.97 8.17
C GLN A 65 -5.43 -3.63 6.95
N LYS A 66 -4.20 -4.13 6.89
CA LYS A 66 -3.28 -3.91 5.77
C LYS A 66 -3.86 -4.46 4.47
N GLU A 67 -4.42 -5.66 4.49
CA GLU A 67 -5.06 -6.28 3.31
C GLU A 67 -6.31 -5.48 2.87
N LYS A 68 -7.07 -4.94 3.82
CA LYS A 68 -8.22 -4.07 3.53
C LYS A 68 -7.77 -2.76 2.86
N GLU A 69 -6.75 -2.11 3.42
CA GLU A 69 -6.19 -0.86 2.91
C GLU A 69 -5.58 -1.05 1.51
N GLU A 70 -4.85 -2.14 1.28
CA GLU A 70 -4.29 -2.46 -0.04
C GLU A 70 -5.39 -2.68 -1.08
N ARG A 71 -6.44 -3.41 -0.71
CA ARG A 71 -7.60 -3.63 -1.58
C ARG A 71 -8.34 -2.33 -1.88
N GLU A 72 -8.45 -1.42 -0.91
CA GLU A 72 -9.09 -0.12 -1.10
C GLU A 72 -8.25 0.78 -2.02
N MET A 73 -6.94 0.85 -1.78
CA MET A 73 -6.00 1.58 -2.63
C MET A 73 -6.02 1.04 -4.07
N GLN A 74 -6.09 -0.27 -4.25
CA GLN A 74 -6.18 -0.89 -5.57
C GLN A 74 -7.47 -0.49 -6.29
N ARG A 75 -8.62 -0.54 -5.61
CA ARG A 75 -9.89 -0.07 -6.18
C ARG A 75 -9.86 1.41 -6.52
N GLU A 76 -9.24 2.24 -5.68
CA GLU A 76 -9.12 3.67 -5.94
C GLU A 76 -8.24 3.95 -7.18
N LYS A 77 -7.11 3.23 -7.31
CA LYS A 77 -6.27 3.30 -8.51
C LYS A 77 -7.03 2.88 -9.76
N GLU A 78 -7.72 1.75 -9.71
CA GLU A 78 -8.54 1.25 -10.82
C GLU A 78 -9.67 2.22 -11.17
N ALA A 79 -10.33 2.80 -10.16
CA ALA A 79 -11.37 3.81 -10.37
C ALA A 79 -10.81 5.08 -11.01
N ARG A 80 -9.64 5.55 -10.58
CA ARG A 80 -8.97 6.72 -11.16
C ARG A 80 -8.50 6.47 -12.58
N GLU A 81 -7.94 5.29 -12.86
CA GLU A 81 -7.57 4.88 -14.22
C GLU A 81 -8.81 4.75 -15.12
N HIS A 82 -9.89 4.17 -14.59
CA HIS A 82 -11.16 4.05 -15.29
C HIS A 82 -11.76 5.43 -15.59
N GLU A 83 -11.78 6.34 -14.61
CA GLU A 83 -12.23 7.72 -14.76
C GLU A 83 -11.38 8.45 -15.80
N PHE A 84 -10.06 8.34 -15.72
CA PHE A 84 -9.15 8.95 -16.69
C PHE A 84 -9.39 8.42 -18.10
N ARG A 85 -9.57 7.10 -18.24
CA ARG A 85 -9.90 6.45 -19.52
C ARG A 85 -11.26 6.91 -20.05
N MET A 86 -12.27 7.01 -19.19
CA MET A 86 -13.58 7.52 -19.57
C MET A 86 -13.52 8.97 -20.00
N LYS A 87 -12.79 9.82 -19.26
CA LYS A 87 -12.58 11.22 -19.63
C LYS A 87 -11.81 11.38 -20.94
N GLN A 88 -10.83 10.52 -21.23
CA GLN A 88 -10.17 10.48 -22.54
C GLN A 88 -11.15 10.12 -23.66
N LEU A 89 -11.98 9.11 -23.44
CA LEU A 89 -13.00 8.71 -24.41
C LEU A 89 -14.07 9.81 -24.57
N GLU A 90 -14.55 10.43 -23.51
CA GLU A 90 -15.46 11.57 -23.55
C GLU A 90 -14.82 12.75 -24.29
N LEU A 91 -13.56 13.10 -24.02
CA LEU A 91 -12.84 14.12 -24.80
C LEU A 91 -12.68 13.72 -26.27
N GLY A 92 -12.46 12.44 -26.55
CA GLY A 92 -12.42 11.87 -27.90
C GLY A 92 -13.77 11.86 -28.61
N VAL A 93 -14.88 11.68 -27.88
CA VAL A 93 -16.26 11.68 -28.36
C VAL A 93 -16.80 13.11 -28.50
N ILE A 94 -16.44 14.02 -27.60
CA ILE A 94 -16.70 15.47 -27.70
C ILE A 94 -15.89 16.06 -28.86
N ARG A 95 -14.66 15.57 -29.12
CA ARG A 95 -13.94 15.85 -30.38
C ARG A 95 -14.44 15.03 -31.58
N GLY A 96 -15.28 14.03 -31.34
CA GLY A 96 -15.83 13.13 -32.34
C GLY A 96 -17.18 13.57 -32.92
N SER A 97 -17.82 14.60 -32.35
CA SER A 97 -19.03 15.22 -32.90
C SER A 97 -18.78 16.55 -33.62
N ASP A 98 -17.53 17.01 -33.70
CA ASP A 98 -17.15 18.20 -34.46
C ASP A 98 -15.89 17.91 -35.30
N PRO A 99 -15.92 17.98 -36.65
CA PRO A 99 -14.78 17.66 -37.52
C PRO A 99 -13.62 18.69 -37.43
N LYS A 100 -13.59 19.50 -36.38
CA LYS A 100 -12.58 20.51 -36.11
C LYS A 100 -12.13 20.39 -34.66
N VAL A 101 -11.12 19.56 -34.40
CA VAL A 101 -9.98 19.85 -33.52
C VAL A 101 -9.12 18.60 -33.56
N GLY A 102 -8.16 18.64 -34.50
CA GLY A 102 -7.10 17.65 -34.58
C GLY A 102 -6.42 17.52 -33.23
N LEU A 103 -6.50 16.32 -32.68
CA LEU A 103 -5.44 15.80 -31.85
C LEU A 103 -4.16 15.96 -32.67
N ASP A 104 -3.17 16.66 -32.13
CA ASP A 104 -1.82 16.72 -32.68
C ASP A 104 -1.11 15.36 -32.44
N THR A 105 -1.80 14.25 -32.73
CA THR A 105 -1.16 13.10 -33.34
C THR A 105 -0.60 13.64 -34.64
N GLY A 106 0.71 13.63 -34.84
CA GLY A 106 1.46 14.27 -35.93
C GLY A 106 1.02 13.90 -37.36
N VAL A 107 -0.25 14.14 -37.67
CA VAL A 107 -0.98 13.82 -38.88
C VAL A 107 -1.22 15.17 -39.54
N PHE A 108 -0.37 15.47 -40.51
CA PHE A 108 -0.43 16.69 -41.29
C PHE A 108 -1.83 16.90 -41.91
N ASN A 109 -2.53 17.96 -41.48
CA ASN A 109 -3.89 18.25 -41.95
C ASN A 109 -3.85 19.07 -43.24
N ILE A 110 -4.07 18.41 -44.37
CA ILE A 110 -3.98 18.97 -45.72
C ILE A 110 -5.01 20.09 -45.94
N SER A 111 -6.26 19.90 -45.49
CA SER A 111 -7.36 20.86 -45.68
C SER A 111 -7.14 22.22 -45.01
N LYS A 112 -6.28 22.28 -43.99
CA LYS A 112 -5.87 23.56 -43.37
C LYS A 112 -4.79 24.26 -44.18
N HIS A 113 -3.84 23.50 -44.73
CA HIS A 113 -2.67 24.05 -45.41
C HIS A 113 -2.92 24.39 -46.87
N ILE A 114 -3.86 23.70 -47.53
CA ILE A 114 -4.24 23.96 -48.94
C ILE A 114 -4.73 25.39 -49.19
N LYS A 115 -5.30 26.06 -48.16
CA LYS A 115 -5.75 27.45 -48.27
C LYS A 115 -4.61 28.46 -48.35
N PHE A 116 -3.42 28.06 -47.89
CA PHE A 116 -2.20 28.88 -47.94
C PHE A 116 -1.38 28.59 -49.18
N VAL A 117 -1.73 27.57 -49.96
CA VAL A 117 -1.09 27.30 -51.23
C VAL A 117 -1.41 28.46 -52.18
N PRO A 118 -0.40 29.11 -52.78
CA PRO A 118 -0.62 30.15 -53.78
C PRO A 118 -1.48 29.62 -54.93
N LYS A 119 -2.13 30.51 -55.70
CA LYS A 119 -2.83 30.05 -56.91
C LYS A 119 -1.82 29.85 -58.04
N PHE A 120 -1.92 28.73 -58.75
CA PHE A 120 -1.08 28.45 -59.90
C PHE A 120 -1.39 29.40 -61.06
N GLN A 121 -0.35 29.93 -61.70
CA GLN A 121 -0.44 30.78 -62.89
C GLN A 121 0.59 30.31 -63.92
N GLU A 122 0.14 29.95 -65.12
CA GLU A 122 0.99 29.40 -66.20
C GLU A 122 2.03 30.42 -66.70
N ASP A 123 1.74 31.72 -66.62
CA ASP A 123 2.65 32.78 -67.10
C ASP A 123 3.92 32.92 -66.25
N ASN A 124 3.91 32.45 -64.99
CA ASN A 124 5.00 32.68 -64.03
C ASN A 124 5.22 31.47 -63.09
N VAL A 125 5.39 30.30 -63.69
CA VAL A 125 5.58 29.02 -63.00
C VAL A 125 6.73 29.05 -61.99
N GLU A 126 7.86 29.66 -62.34
CA GLU A 126 9.05 29.73 -61.47
C GLU A 126 8.79 30.55 -60.19
N LYS A 127 7.97 31.60 -60.27
CA LYS A 127 7.60 32.42 -59.11
C LYS A 127 6.65 31.67 -58.17
N PHE A 128 5.78 30.84 -58.72
CA PHE A 128 4.86 30.00 -57.96
C PHE A 128 5.62 28.98 -57.10
N PHE A 129 6.55 28.23 -57.70
CA PHE A 129 7.33 27.21 -56.97
C PHE A 129 8.18 27.83 -55.87
N ASN A 130 8.88 28.94 -56.15
CA ASN A 130 9.65 29.66 -55.14
C ASN A 130 8.79 30.12 -53.95
N HIS A 131 7.54 30.53 -54.20
CA HIS A 131 6.63 30.94 -53.15
C HIS A 131 6.08 29.75 -52.36
N PHE A 132 5.75 28.65 -53.04
CA PHE A 132 5.30 27.40 -52.43
C PHE A 132 6.36 26.77 -51.53
N GLU A 133 7.61 26.66 -52.00
CA GLU A 133 8.72 26.08 -51.22
C GLU A 133 9.00 26.91 -49.97
N LYS A 134 9.03 28.24 -50.11
CA LYS A 134 9.21 29.15 -48.97
C LYS A 134 8.12 28.99 -47.92
N LEU A 135 6.86 28.81 -48.34
CA LEU A 135 5.74 28.56 -47.43
C LEU A 135 5.83 27.17 -46.80
N GLY A 136 6.22 26.15 -47.56
CA GLY A 136 6.45 24.78 -47.08
C GLY A 136 7.54 24.72 -46.01
N GLU A 137 8.63 25.45 -46.18
CA GLU A 137 9.70 25.54 -45.19
C GLU A 137 9.29 26.36 -43.95
N GLN A 138 8.63 27.51 -44.15
CA GLN A 138 8.19 28.37 -43.05
C GLN A 138 7.12 27.70 -42.17
N LEU A 139 6.20 26.95 -42.79
CA LEU A 139 5.12 26.24 -42.10
C LEU A 139 5.47 24.78 -41.78
N LYS A 140 6.71 24.35 -42.06
CA LYS A 140 7.24 22.99 -41.79
C LYS A 140 6.36 21.88 -42.38
N TRP A 141 5.92 22.02 -43.63
CA TRP A 141 5.15 20.99 -44.32
C TRP A 141 6.01 19.74 -44.60
N PRO A 142 5.53 18.52 -44.31
CA PRO A 142 6.25 17.30 -44.67
C PRO A 142 6.42 17.19 -46.18
N ARG A 143 7.66 16.97 -46.66
CA ARG A 143 7.97 16.88 -48.10
C ARG A 143 7.13 15.80 -48.81
N ASP A 144 6.86 14.69 -48.12
CA ASP A 144 6.02 13.59 -48.63
C ASP A 144 4.56 13.98 -48.91
N LYS A 145 4.13 15.17 -48.44
CA LYS A 145 2.77 15.70 -48.62
C LYS A 145 2.71 16.91 -49.55
N TRP A 146 3.84 17.39 -50.07
CA TRP A 146 3.87 18.55 -50.96
C TRP A 146 3.15 18.29 -52.29
N SER A 147 3.26 17.08 -52.83
CA SER A 147 2.56 16.66 -54.05
C SER A 147 1.04 16.62 -53.92
N ILE A 148 0.49 16.60 -52.70
CA ILE A 148 -0.96 16.61 -52.47
C ILE A 148 -1.48 18.05 -52.38
N LEU A 149 -0.58 19.03 -52.23
CA LEU A 149 -0.92 20.44 -52.05
C LEU A 149 -0.83 21.27 -53.34
N ILE A 150 -0.15 20.78 -54.36
CA ILE A 150 0.08 21.45 -55.65
C ILE A 150 -0.82 20.85 -56.74
#